data_AF-R4M5L6-F1
#
_entry.id   AF-R4M5L6-F1
#
_cell.length_a   1.000
_cell.length_b   1.000
_cell.length_c   1.000
_cell.angle_alpha   90.00
_cell.angle_beta   90.00
_cell.angle_gamma   90.00
#
_symmetry.space_group_name_H-M   'P 1'
#
loop_
_entity.id
_entity.type
_entity.pdbx_description
1 polymer ?
#
loop_
_entity_poly.entity_id
_entity_poly.type
_entity_poly.pdbx_seq_one_letter_code
_entity_poly.pdbx_strand_id
1 'polypeptide(L)'
;MTTWSAAMRQLREIGGEEAVRTFARRRIDAILADVAPADGPDDAALEAAAERIATALSKAGYVATTTRVGGPIHGVQICQHHCPVSHVAEEFPELCETEQQAMAEVLGTHVQRLATIVNGDCACTTHVPLSPAPSPRPPATSTEGASR
;
A
#
# COMPACT_ATOMS: atom_id res chain seq x y z
N MET A 1 -5.34 -6.94 -25.93
CA MET A 1 -5.37 -7.14 -24.46
C MET A 1 -5.19 -8.60 -24.02
N THR A 2 -5.28 -9.60 -24.91
CA THR A 2 -5.11 -11.04 -24.55
C THR A 2 -3.66 -11.50 -24.37
N THR A 3 -2.68 -10.73 -24.85
CA THR A 3 -1.27 -11.18 -24.88
C THR A 3 -0.63 -11.24 -23.49
N TRP A 4 -1.04 -10.38 -22.55
CA TRP A 4 -0.40 -10.29 -21.24
C TRP A 4 -0.76 -11.49 -20.34
N SER A 5 -2.04 -11.90 -20.32
CA SER A 5 -2.47 -13.11 -19.62
C SER A 5 -1.78 -14.36 -20.16
N ALA A 6 -1.66 -14.48 -21.50
CA ALA A 6 -0.99 -15.61 -22.13
C ALA A 6 0.50 -15.65 -21.77
N ALA A 7 1.19 -14.51 -21.77
CA ALA A 7 2.58 -14.41 -21.36
C ALA A 7 2.78 -14.80 -19.89
N MET A 8 1.90 -14.37 -18.99
CA MET A 8 1.97 -14.72 -17.56
C MET A 8 1.69 -16.21 -17.32
N ARG A 9 0.74 -16.81 -18.05
CA ARG A 9 0.52 -18.27 -18.01
C ARG A 9 1.76 -19.03 -18.48
N GLN A 10 2.35 -18.61 -19.60
CA GLN A 10 3.58 -19.23 -20.12
C GLN A 10 4.74 -19.11 -19.11
N LEU A 11 4.88 -17.95 -18.45
CA LEU A 11 5.87 -17.76 -17.40
C LEU A 11 5.66 -18.74 -16.25
N ARG A 12 4.41 -18.91 -15.79
CA ARG A 12 4.07 -19.88 -14.75
C ARG A 12 4.31 -21.32 -15.18
N GLU A 13 4.01 -21.67 -16.43
CA GLU A 13 4.24 -23.01 -16.98
C GLU A 13 5.73 -23.37 -17.04
N ILE A 14 6.59 -22.43 -17.45
CA ILE A 14 8.02 -22.67 -17.59
C ILE A 14 8.75 -22.57 -16.25
N GLY A 15 8.40 -21.58 -15.42
CA GLY A 15 9.17 -21.19 -14.24
C GLY A 15 8.45 -21.39 -12.90
N GLY A 16 7.20 -21.84 -12.89
CA GLY A 16 6.40 -22.01 -11.68
C GLY A 16 5.92 -20.70 -11.06
N GLU A 17 5.31 -20.80 -9.88
CA GLU A 17 4.77 -19.67 -9.11
C GLU A 17 5.85 -18.67 -8.69
N GLU A 18 7.04 -19.16 -8.30
CA GLU A 18 8.16 -18.31 -7.90
C GLU A 18 8.66 -17.41 -9.06
N ALA A 19 8.58 -17.87 -10.30
CA ALA A 19 8.91 -17.03 -11.45
C ALA A 19 7.90 -15.88 -11.62
N VAL A 20 6.61 -16.14 -11.39
CA VAL A 20 5.56 -15.12 -11.38
C VAL A 20 5.80 -14.10 -10.27
N ARG A 21 6.04 -14.57 -9.03
CA ARG A 21 6.33 -13.71 -7.87
C ARG A 21 7.58 -12.85 -8.10
N THR A 22 8.65 -13.44 -8.64
CA THR A 22 9.89 -12.72 -8.99
C THR A 22 9.65 -11.66 -10.05
N PHE A 23 8.87 -11.98 -11.09
CA PHE A 23 8.51 -11.02 -12.13
C PHE A 23 7.68 -9.86 -11.56
N ALA A 24 6.64 -10.18 -10.78
CA ALA A 24 5.78 -9.21 -10.12
C ALA A 24 6.58 -8.25 -9.23
N ARG A 25 7.50 -8.81 -8.43
CA ARG A 25 8.41 -8.05 -7.58
C ARG A 25 9.30 -7.09 -8.38
N ARG A 26 10.01 -7.60 -9.39
CA ARG A 26 10.88 -6.78 -10.26
C ARG A 26 10.11 -5.64 -10.93
N ARG A 27 8.86 -5.91 -11.32
CA ARG A 27 8.01 -4.91 -11.96
C ARG A 27 7.71 -3.75 -11.02
N ILE A 28 7.28 -4.02 -9.79
CA ILE A 28 7.00 -2.92 -8.84
C ILE A 28 8.28 -2.23 -8.37
N ASP A 29 9.37 -2.97 -8.16
CA ASP A 29 10.66 -2.38 -7.80
C ASP A 29 11.13 -1.39 -8.87
N ALA A 30 10.94 -1.69 -10.16
CA ALA A 30 11.26 -0.77 -11.24
C ALA A 30 10.41 0.51 -11.21
N ILE A 31 9.16 0.43 -10.77
CA ILE A 31 8.27 1.61 -10.63
C ILE A 31 8.70 2.47 -9.44
N LEU A 32 9.11 1.84 -8.33
CA LEU A 32 9.46 2.51 -7.09
C LEU A 32 10.97 2.81 -6.93
N ALA A 33 11.79 2.47 -7.92
CA ALA A 33 13.26 2.54 -7.85
C ALA A 33 13.80 3.92 -7.42
N ASP A 34 13.17 4.99 -7.90
CA ASP A 34 13.58 6.38 -7.61
C ASP A 34 12.78 7.02 -6.47
N VAL A 35 11.95 6.24 -5.76
CA VAL A 35 11.17 6.74 -4.64
C VAL A 35 12.03 6.72 -3.37
N ALA A 36 12.40 7.92 -2.90
CA ALA A 36 13.09 8.04 -1.61
C ALA A 36 12.19 7.48 -0.47
N PRO A 37 12.74 6.63 0.43
CA PRO A 37 12.00 6.06 1.55
C PRO A 37 11.56 7.16 2.54
N ALA A 38 10.71 6.81 3.50
CA ALA A 38 10.34 7.75 4.56
C ALA A 38 11.57 8.17 5.40
N ASP A 39 11.72 9.47 5.64
CA ASP A 39 12.85 10.07 6.36
C ASP A 39 12.67 9.99 7.90
N GLY A 40 12.15 8.87 8.40
CA GLY A 40 11.81 8.68 9.81
C GLY A 40 10.36 8.21 10.02
N PRO A 41 9.99 7.90 11.28
CA PRO A 41 8.68 7.35 11.62
C PRO A 41 7.60 8.41 11.86
N ASP A 42 7.91 9.71 11.70
CA ASP A 42 6.93 10.76 11.93
C ASP A 42 5.88 10.83 10.80
N ASP A 43 4.70 11.35 11.16
CA ASP A 43 3.56 11.31 10.25
C ASP A 43 3.80 12.13 8.97
N ALA A 44 4.56 13.24 9.06
CA ALA A 44 4.85 14.07 7.91
C ALA A 44 5.79 13.36 6.93
N ALA A 45 6.80 12.63 7.43
CA ALA A 45 7.71 11.83 6.63
C ALA A 45 6.96 10.68 5.91
N LEU A 46 6.07 9.99 6.62
CA LEU A 46 5.24 8.91 6.06
C LEU A 46 4.29 9.41 4.98
N GLU A 47 3.61 10.53 5.22
CA GLU A 47 2.73 11.14 4.23
C GLU A 47 3.49 11.62 2.99
N ALA A 48 4.64 12.26 3.17
CA ALA A 48 5.48 12.69 2.06
C ALA A 48 5.97 11.49 1.23
N ALA A 49 6.32 10.36 1.88
CA ALA A 49 6.68 9.13 1.19
C ALA A 49 5.49 8.52 0.44
N ALA A 50 4.29 8.50 1.04
CA ALA A 50 3.07 8.03 0.39
C ALA A 50 2.75 8.86 -0.88
N GLU A 51 2.95 10.18 -0.83
CA GLU A 51 2.77 11.06 -1.99
C GLU A 51 3.78 10.78 -3.10
N ARG A 52 5.05 10.51 -2.75
CA ARG A 52 6.07 10.09 -3.72
C ARG A 52 5.72 8.76 -4.37
N ILE A 53 5.21 7.79 -3.61
CA ILE A 53 4.72 6.51 -4.13
C ILE A 53 3.56 6.74 -5.10
N ALA A 54 2.55 7.54 -4.72
CA ALA A 54 1.42 7.85 -5.59
C ALA A 54 1.87 8.54 -6.89
N THR A 55 2.85 9.43 -6.82
CA THR A 55 3.44 10.07 -8.00
C THR A 55 4.12 9.04 -8.93
N ALA A 56 4.91 8.12 -8.38
CA ALA A 56 5.58 7.08 -9.16
C ALA A 56 4.58 6.11 -9.82
N LEU A 57 3.58 5.65 -9.06
CA LEU A 57 2.49 4.84 -9.57
C LEU A 57 1.72 5.57 -10.69
N SER A 58 1.43 6.86 -10.52
CA SER A 58 0.80 7.67 -11.56
C SER A 58 1.61 7.73 -12.85
N LYS A 59 2.93 7.90 -12.77
CA LYS A 59 3.83 7.83 -13.95
C LYS A 59 3.80 6.46 -14.62
N ALA A 60 3.60 5.40 -13.85
CA ALA A 60 3.41 4.03 -14.35
C ALA A 60 1.98 3.74 -14.84
N GLY A 61 1.09 4.73 -14.86
CA GLY A 61 -0.26 4.64 -15.40
C GLY A 61 -1.33 4.22 -14.41
N TYR A 62 -1.08 4.25 -13.09
CA TYR A 62 -2.08 3.86 -12.08
C TYR A 62 -3.09 4.96 -11.72
N VAL A 63 -2.87 6.21 -12.14
CA VAL A 63 -3.71 7.37 -11.76
C VAL A 63 -3.93 7.37 -10.23
N ALA A 64 -2.84 7.49 -9.49
CA ALA A 64 -2.83 7.34 -8.05
C ALA A 64 -2.86 8.69 -7.31
N THR A 65 -3.56 8.72 -6.18
CA THR A 65 -3.72 9.90 -5.30
C THR A 65 -3.48 9.50 -3.85
N THR A 66 -3.17 10.48 -2.99
CA THR A 66 -3.19 10.29 -1.53
C THR A 66 -4.33 11.07 -0.88
N THR A 67 -4.88 10.54 0.20
CA THR A 67 -5.93 11.19 1.00
C THR A 67 -5.72 10.90 2.49
N ARG A 68 -5.66 11.94 3.33
CA ARG A 68 -5.66 11.78 4.79
C ARG A 68 -7.04 11.30 5.26
N VAL A 69 -7.06 10.36 6.20
CA VAL A 69 -8.29 9.80 6.78
C VAL A 69 -8.21 9.82 8.31
N GLY A 70 -9.27 10.35 8.94
CA GLY A 70 -9.40 10.49 10.40
C GLY A 70 -10.39 9.50 11.01
N GLY A 71 -10.51 8.29 10.45
CA GLY A 71 -11.42 7.25 10.94
C GLY A 71 -10.98 6.61 12.27
N PRO A 72 -11.48 5.41 12.62
CA PRO A 72 -11.07 4.68 13.83
C PRO A 72 -9.55 4.47 13.93
N ILE A 73 -8.87 4.44 12.78
CA ILE A 73 -7.42 4.44 12.63
C ILE A 73 -7.06 5.67 11.79
N HIS A 74 -6.23 6.54 12.37
CA HIS A 74 -5.69 7.71 11.67
C HIS A 74 -4.65 7.25 10.64
N GLY A 75 -4.68 7.81 9.44
CA GLY A 75 -3.70 7.46 8.43
C GLY A 75 -3.80 8.24 7.13
N VAL A 76 -2.97 7.84 6.17
CA VAL A 76 -3.07 8.26 4.77
C VAL A 76 -3.43 7.07 3.91
N GLN A 77 -4.27 7.27 2.91
CA GLN A 77 -4.64 6.24 1.94
C GLN A 77 -4.01 6.57 0.59
N ILE A 78 -3.36 5.58 -0.02
CA ILE A 78 -2.92 5.60 -1.41
C ILE A 78 -4.02 4.93 -2.22
N CYS A 79 -4.67 5.69 -3.09
CA CYS A 79 -5.75 5.21 -3.95
C CYS A 79 -5.25 5.13 -5.40
N GLN A 80 -5.37 3.97 -6.04
CA GLN A 80 -5.05 3.76 -7.45
C GLN A 80 -6.37 3.66 -8.23
N HIS A 81 -6.72 4.72 -8.98
CA HIS A 81 -7.99 4.79 -9.73
C HIS A 81 -7.94 4.03 -11.06
N HIS A 82 -6.75 3.63 -11.47
CA HIS A 82 -6.53 2.71 -12.58
C HIS A 82 -5.46 1.69 -12.19
N CYS A 83 -5.60 0.45 -12.66
CA CYS A 83 -4.59 -0.57 -12.44
C CYS A 83 -4.27 -1.21 -13.80
N PRO A 84 -3.10 -0.94 -14.40
CA PRO A 84 -2.72 -1.48 -15.70
C PRO A 84 -2.72 -3.02 -15.74
N VAL A 85 -2.65 -3.66 -14.58
CA VAL A 85 -2.53 -5.11 -14.41
C VAL A 85 -3.81 -5.77 -13.88
N SER A 86 -4.89 -5.02 -13.65
CA SER A 86 -6.13 -5.54 -13.03
C SER A 86 -6.67 -6.78 -13.75
N HIS A 87 -6.74 -6.72 -15.07
CA HIS A 87 -7.27 -7.79 -15.93
C HIS A 87 -6.52 -9.12 -15.85
N VAL A 88 -5.28 -9.15 -15.36
CA VAL A 88 -4.56 -10.41 -15.11
C VAL A 88 -4.36 -10.69 -13.63
N ALA A 89 -4.46 -9.69 -12.77
CA ALA A 89 -4.27 -9.84 -11.34
C ALA A 89 -5.35 -10.71 -10.68
N GLU A 90 -6.49 -10.91 -11.34
CA GLU A 90 -7.49 -11.94 -10.99
C GLU A 90 -6.89 -13.36 -10.99
N GLU A 91 -5.99 -13.67 -11.94
CA GLU A 91 -5.36 -14.98 -12.05
C GLU A 91 -3.95 -15.02 -11.42
N PHE A 92 -3.31 -13.86 -11.29
CA PHE A 92 -1.95 -13.70 -10.79
C PHE A 92 -1.91 -12.68 -9.64
N PRO A 93 -2.46 -13.02 -8.46
CA PRO A 93 -2.56 -12.12 -7.31
C PRO A 93 -1.21 -11.64 -6.79
N GLU A 94 -0.10 -12.33 -7.10
CA GLU A 94 1.26 -11.96 -6.73
C GLU A 94 1.62 -10.55 -7.21
N LEU A 95 1.00 -10.08 -8.30
CA LEU A 95 1.12 -8.70 -8.78
C LEU A 95 0.63 -7.69 -7.73
N CYS A 96 -0.55 -7.91 -7.16
CA CYS A 96 -1.11 -7.05 -6.13
C CYS A 96 -0.38 -7.20 -4.79
N GLU A 97 0.03 -8.42 -4.44
CA GLU A 97 0.74 -8.70 -3.18
C GLU A 97 2.12 -8.03 -3.15
N THR A 98 2.91 -8.20 -4.21
CA THR A 98 4.25 -7.60 -4.30
C THR A 98 4.16 -6.07 -4.35
N GLU A 99 3.12 -5.51 -4.99
CA GLU A 99 2.83 -4.07 -4.91
C GLU A 99 2.65 -3.59 -3.47
N GLN A 100 1.81 -4.28 -2.69
CA GLN A 100 1.59 -3.94 -1.28
C GLN A 100 2.90 -4.05 -0.47
N GLN A 101 3.64 -5.13 -0.67
CA GLN A 101 4.89 -5.38 0.04
C GLN A 101 5.94 -4.29 -0.26
N ALA A 102 6.13 -3.95 -1.53
CA ALA A 102 7.09 -2.92 -1.92
C ALA A 102 6.72 -1.53 -1.36
N MET A 103 5.42 -1.21 -1.30
CA MET A 103 4.96 0.01 -0.63
C MET A 103 5.29 -0.01 0.87
N ALA A 104 5.06 -1.12 1.57
CA ALA A 104 5.41 -1.27 2.98
C ALA A 104 6.91 -1.04 3.23
N GLU A 105 7.75 -1.58 2.35
CA GLU A 105 9.21 -1.45 2.45
C GLU A 105 9.68 -0.01 2.24
N VAL A 106 9.14 0.71 1.25
CA VAL A 106 9.47 2.13 1.01
C VAL A 106 9.00 3.02 2.16
N LEU A 107 7.82 2.72 2.73
CA LEU A 107 7.26 3.48 3.85
C LEU A 107 7.92 3.13 5.18
N GLY A 108 8.56 1.97 5.30
CA GLY A 108 9.13 1.49 6.57
C GLY A 108 8.07 1.14 7.62
N THR A 109 6.80 0.98 7.22
CA THR A 109 5.69 0.59 8.09
C THR A 109 4.77 -0.39 7.39
N HIS A 110 3.97 -1.10 8.17
CA HIS A 110 2.94 -1.97 7.62
C HIS A 110 1.89 -1.15 6.86
N VAL A 111 1.33 -1.74 5.82
CA VAL A 111 0.20 -1.17 5.08
C VAL A 111 -0.89 -2.21 4.93
N GLN A 112 -2.13 -1.76 4.77
CA GLN A 112 -3.27 -2.64 4.59
C GLN A 112 -4.00 -2.32 3.29
N ARG A 113 -4.17 -3.31 2.41
CA ARG A 113 -5.08 -3.16 1.26
C ARG A 113 -6.51 -3.29 1.76
N LEU A 114 -7.32 -2.26 1.53
CA LEU A 114 -8.72 -2.17 1.95
C LEU A 114 -9.70 -2.48 0.82
N ALA A 115 -9.34 -2.12 -0.41
CA ALA A 115 -10.16 -2.27 -1.60
C ALA A 115 -9.27 -2.62 -2.80
N THR A 116 -9.82 -3.33 -3.78
CA THR A 116 -9.12 -3.68 -5.02
C THR A 116 -10.05 -3.65 -6.21
N ILE A 117 -9.59 -3.08 -7.32
CA ILE A 117 -10.33 -3.06 -8.60
C ILE A 117 -10.68 -4.49 -9.06
N VAL A 118 -9.79 -5.45 -8.80
CA VAL A 118 -10.01 -6.89 -9.07
C VAL A 118 -11.27 -7.42 -8.40
N ASN A 119 -11.62 -6.92 -7.21
CA ASN A 119 -12.84 -7.30 -6.49
C ASN A 119 -14.07 -6.47 -6.91
N GLY A 120 -13.95 -5.60 -7.92
CA GLY A 120 -15.01 -4.72 -8.40
C GLY A 120 -15.08 -3.36 -7.71
N ASP A 121 -14.10 -3.02 -6.87
CA ASP A 121 -14.03 -1.68 -6.27
C ASP A 121 -13.67 -0.60 -7.30
N CYS A 122 -14.05 0.65 -7.03
CA CYS A 122 -13.73 1.77 -7.93
C CYS A 122 -12.24 2.15 -7.95
N ALA A 123 -11.47 1.73 -6.94
CA ALA A 123 -10.04 1.96 -6.83
C ALA A 123 -9.40 0.87 -5.96
N CYS A 124 -8.11 0.61 -6.18
CA CYS A 124 -7.32 -0.09 -5.17
C CYS A 124 -6.96 0.90 -4.06
N THR A 125 -7.28 0.60 -2.82
CA THR A 125 -7.01 1.50 -1.68
C THR A 125 -6.08 0.82 -0.70
N THR A 126 -4.91 1.42 -0.47
CA THR A 126 -3.92 0.96 0.52
C THR A 126 -3.84 1.97 1.65
N HIS A 127 -4.13 1.54 2.86
CA HIS A 127 -4.04 2.34 4.07
C HIS A 127 -2.64 2.25 4.69
N VAL A 128 -2.07 3.42 4.95
CA VAL A 128 -0.82 3.61 5.68
C VAL A 128 -1.20 4.20 7.04
N PRO A 129 -0.94 3.48 8.15
CA PRO A 129 -1.24 3.96 9.48
C PRO A 129 -0.28 5.09 9.84
N LEU A 130 -0.83 6.12 10.46
CA LEU A 130 -0.07 7.21 11.09
C LEU A 130 -0.25 7.09 12.60
N SER A 131 0.65 7.69 13.37
CA SER A 131 0.54 7.62 14.82
C SER A 131 -0.81 8.21 15.26
N PRO A 132 -1.53 7.58 16.20
CA PRO A 132 -2.67 8.25 16.81
C PRO A 132 -2.11 9.51 17.47
N ALA A 133 -2.65 10.68 17.10
CA ALA A 133 -2.39 11.91 17.83
C ALA A 133 -2.53 11.61 19.32
N PRO A 134 -1.61 12.07 20.19
CA PRO A 134 -1.68 11.78 21.61
C PRO A 134 -3.05 12.23 22.11
N SER A 135 -3.88 11.26 22.48
CA SER A 135 -5.15 11.54 23.14
C SER A 135 -4.82 12.27 24.44
N PRO A 136 -5.52 13.36 24.80
CA PRO A 136 -5.35 13.96 26.10
C PRO A 136 -5.70 12.89 27.13
N ARG A 137 -4.68 12.38 27.83
CA ARG A 137 -4.83 11.44 28.94
C ARG A 137 -5.81 12.08 29.92
N PRO A 138 -6.98 11.48 30.21
CA PRO A 138 -7.85 12.01 31.25
C PRO A 138 -7.07 12.02 32.57
N PRO A 139 -7.17 13.10 33.37
CA PRO A 139 -6.41 13.21 34.61
C PRO A 139 -6.72 12.03 35.51
N ALA A 140 -5.67 11.36 35.98
CA ALA A 140 -5.79 10.27 36.93
C ALA A 140 -6.44 10.82 38.21
N THR A 141 -7.66 10.37 38.51
CA THR A 141 -8.29 10.62 39.81
C THR A 141 -7.52 9.83 40.85
N SER A 142 -6.71 10.54 41.64
CA SER A 142 -6.11 10.02 42.86
C SER A 142 -7.24 9.72 43.85
N THR A 143 -7.58 8.45 44.03
CA THR A 143 -8.39 8.04 45.18
C THR A 143 -7.48 8.03 46.40
N GLU A 144 -7.37 9.19 47.05
CA GLU A 144 -6.79 9.33 48.38
C GLU A 144 -7.72 8.67 49.40
N GLY A 145 -7.15 7.81 50.23
CA GLY A 145 -7.88 6.91 51.12
C GLY A 145 -8.67 7.60 52.23
N ALA A 146 -9.70 6.92 52.70
CA ALA A 146 -10.28 7.16 54.01
C ALA A 146 -10.37 5.83 54.76
N SER A 147 -9.42 5.62 55.66
CA SER A 147 -9.50 4.65 56.74
C SER A 147 -10.42 5.22 57.82
N ARG A 148 -11.41 4.44 58.28
CA ARG A 148 -11.83 4.25 59.68
C ARG A 148 -12.95 3.22 59.80
#